data_AF-A0A7L4R9C4-F1
#
_entry.id   AF-A0A7L4R9C4-F1
#
_cell.length_a   1.000
_cell.length_b   1.000
_cell.length_c   1.000
_cell.angle_alpha   90.00
_cell.angle_beta   90.00
_cell.angle_gamma   90.00
#
_symmetry.space_group_name_H-M   'P 1'
#
loop_
_entity.id
_entity.type
_entity.pdbx_description
1 polymer ?
#
loop_
_entity_poly.entity_id
_entity_poly.type
_entity_poly.pdbx_seq_one_letter_code
_entity_poly.pdbx_strand_id
1 'polypeptide(L)'
;MTKRKDRSTAVRKIKRKVQSGESREYYRRRLKKPTVSCAICKSQLRGIGEGAKSERTPNRKFGGNLCHRCQAKVIVESQRVREKSKSIEDVQMLYRRYVQGQI
;
A
#
# COMPACT_ATOMS: atom_id res chain seq x y z
N MET A 1 -38.73 -3.64 6.18
CA MET A 1 -37.79 -2.86 5.34
C MET A 1 -36.45 -2.72 6.05
N THR A 2 -35.33 -2.86 5.34
CA THR A 2 -34.00 -2.51 5.88
C THR A 2 -33.91 -1.00 6.11
N LYS A 3 -33.32 -0.58 7.24
CA LYS A 3 -33.15 0.84 7.57
C LYS A 3 -32.28 1.50 6.50
N ARG A 4 -32.52 2.78 6.19
CA ARG A 4 -31.79 3.53 5.14
C ARG A 4 -30.27 3.40 5.30
N LYS A 5 -29.76 3.45 6.53
CA LYS A 5 -28.33 3.28 6.87
C LYS A 5 -27.73 1.93 6.43
N ASP A 6 -28.54 0.89 6.41
CA ASP A 6 -28.11 -0.49 6.12
C ASP A 6 -28.12 -0.80 4.61
N ARG A 7 -28.55 0.16 3.77
CA ARG A 7 -28.50 0.10 2.31
C ARG A 7 -27.20 0.66 1.72
N SER A 8 -26.31 1.20 2.56
CA SER A 8 -25.05 1.82 2.11
C SER A 8 -24.00 0.78 1.69
N THR A 9 -23.17 1.13 0.70
CA THR A 9 -22.05 0.27 0.24
C THR A 9 -20.95 0.09 1.29
N ALA A 10 -20.92 0.94 2.31
CA ALA A 10 -20.00 0.88 3.43
C ALA A 10 -20.29 -0.28 4.40
N VAL A 11 -21.48 -0.87 4.35
CA VAL A 11 -21.93 -1.94 5.24
C VAL A 11 -22.07 -3.24 4.43
N ARG A 12 -21.75 -4.37 5.06
CA ARG A 12 -22.04 -5.71 4.53
C ARG A 12 -23.05 -6.40 5.42
N LYS A 13 -23.98 -7.10 4.78
CA LYS A 13 -24.98 -7.94 5.42
C LYS A 13 -24.38 -9.34 5.63
N ILE A 14 -24.40 -9.81 6.87
CA ILE A 14 -23.87 -11.11 7.29
C ILE A 14 -25.02 -11.90 7.87
N LYS A 15 -25.38 -13.03 7.25
CA LYS A 15 -26.37 -13.96 7.82
C LYS A 15 -25.62 -15.00 8.65
N ARG A 16 -26.02 -15.20 9.91
CA ARG A 16 -25.43 -16.21 10.80
C ARG A 16 -26.52 -16.97 11.53
N LYS A 17 -26.38 -18.29 11.63
CA LYS A 17 -27.20 -19.12 12.51
C LYS A 17 -26.76 -18.90 13.96
N VAL A 18 -27.71 -18.59 14.84
CA VAL A 18 -27.47 -18.52 16.28
C VAL A 18 -27.65 -19.89 16.93
N GLN A 19 -27.18 -20.04 18.17
CA GLN A 19 -27.24 -21.32 18.89
C GLN A 19 -28.68 -21.83 19.09
N SER A 20 -29.70 -20.97 19.11
CA SER A 20 -31.11 -21.38 19.17
C SER A 20 -31.69 -21.84 17.82
N GLY A 21 -30.88 -22.00 16.77
CA GLY A 21 -31.29 -22.48 15.45
C GLY A 21 -31.84 -21.40 14.51
N GLU A 22 -32.20 -20.23 15.04
CA GLU A 22 -32.65 -19.08 14.23
C GLU A 22 -31.53 -18.54 13.32
N SER A 23 -31.91 -18.00 12.16
CA SER A 23 -30.99 -17.25 11.30
C SER A 23 -31.15 -15.76 11.54
N ARG A 24 -30.11 -15.11 12.07
CA ARG A 24 -30.11 -13.65 12.32
C ARG A 24 -29.25 -12.91 11.31
N GLU A 25 -29.69 -11.70 10.96
CA GLU A 25 -28.99 -10.80 10.04
C GLU A 25 -28.21 -9.74 10.82
N TYR A 26 -26.90 -9.71 10.62
CA TYR A 26 -25.99 -8.74 11.22
C TYR A 26 -25.45 -7.80 10.15
N TYR A 27 -25.26 -6.54 10.51
CA TYR A 27 -24.66 -5.52 9.65
C TYR A 27 -23.28 -5.16 10.21
N ARG A 28 -22.23 -5.32 9.40
CA ARG A 28 -20.86 -4.94 9.77
C ARG A 28 -20.29 -3.96 8.74
N ARG A 29 -19.50 -2.99 9.18
CA ARG A 29 -18.75 -2.12 8.27
C ARG A 29 -17.78 -2.95 7.41
N ARG A 30 -17.67 -2.61 6.12
CA ARG A 30 -16.64 -3.17 5.24
C ARG A 30 -15.29 -2.58 5.64
N LEU A 31 -14.40 -3.44 6.14
CA LEU A 31 -13.00 -3.08 6.33
C LEU A 31 -12.29 -3.23 4.99
N LYS A 32 -11.76 -2.12 4.45
CA LYS A 32 -10.86 -2.18 3.29
C LYS A 32 -9.50 -2.59 3.82
N LYS A 33 -9.00 -3.77 3.45
CA LYS A 33 -7.60 -4.11 3.72
C LYS A 33 -6.71 -3.11 2.96
N PRO A 34 -5.71 -2.49 3.60
CA PRO A 34 -4.80 -1.58 2.92
C PRO A 34 -3.89 -2.41 2.01
N THR A 35 -4.32 -2.63 0.77
CA THR A 35 -3.43 -3.12 -0.28
C THR A 35 -2.56 -1.96 -0.74
N VAL A 36 -1.36 -1.87 -0.18
CA VAL A 36 -0.40 -0.83 -0.55
C VAL A 36 0.29 -1.23 -1.85
N SER A 37 0.35 -0.30 -2.81
CA SER A 37 0.98 -0.49 -4.13
C SER A 37 2.26 0.32 -4.24
N CYS A 38 3.25 -0.21 -4.98
CA CYS A 38 4.47 0.52 -5.34
C CYS A 38 4.13 1.80 -6.11
N ALA A 39 4.75 2.94 -5.76
CA ALA A 39 4.46 4.20 -6.44
C ALA A 39 4.79 4.18 -7.95
N ILE A 40 5.81 3.43 -8.35
CA ILE A 40 6.35 3.40 -9.71
C ILE A 40 5.67 2.32 -10.55
N CYS A 41 5.86 1.05 -10.21
CA CYS A 41 5.34 -0.07 -11.00
C CYS A 41 3.94 -0.54 -10.59
N LYS A 42 3.33 0.07 -9.57
CA LYS A 42 1.99 -0.28 -9.04
C LYS A 42 1.84 -1.73 -8.52
N SER A 43 2.92 -2.51 -8.47
CA SER A 43 2.91 -3.86 -7.89
C SER A 43 2.49 -3.83 -6.42
N GLN A 44 1.68 -4.80 -5.99
CA GLN A 44 1.31 -4.94 -4.58
C GLN A 44 2.55 -5.16 -3.70
N LEU A 45 2.68 -4.37 -2.64
CA LEU A 45 3.73 -4.53 -1.64
C LEU A 45 3.33 -5.61 -0.64
N ARG A 46 4.28 -6.51 -0.36
CA ARG A 46 4.13 -7.58 0.63
C ARG A 46 4.73 -7.16 1.96
N GLY A 47 4.25 -7.74 3.06
CA GLY A 47 4.77 -7.50 4.40
C GLY A 47 4.38 -6.13 4.99
N ILE A 48 3.26 -5.56 4.53
CA ILE A 48 2.68 -4.34 5.09
C ILE A 48 1.28 -4.70 5.60
N GLY A 49 1.07 -4.54 6.89
CA GLY A 49 -0.17 -4.83 7.59
C GLY A 49 -0.75 -3.61 8.31
N GLU A 50 -1.84 -3.86 9.03
CA GLU A 50 -2.40 -2.94 10.01
C GLU A 50 -1.81 -3.28 11.38
N GLY A 51 -1.46 -2.28 12.19
CA GLY A 51 -0.96 -2.51 13.55
C GLY A 51 0.21 -1.61 13.94
N ALA A 52 1.27 -2.16 14.53
CA ALA A 52 2.42 -1.42 15.02
C ALA A 52 3.26 -0.79 13.88
N LYS A 53 4.17 0.14 14.20
CA LYS A 53 5.02 0.81 13.19
C LYS A 53 5.83 -0.19 12.35
N SER A 54 6.36 -1.23 12.97
CA SER A 54 7.10 -2.32 12.31
C SER A 54 6.25 -3.12 11.33
N GLU A 55 4.97 -3.31 11.63
CA GLU A 55 4.02 -4.04 10.78
C GLU A 55 3.54 -3.20 9.60
N ARG A 56 3.49 -1.87 9.77
CA ARG A 56 3.05 -0.93 8.72
C ARG A 56 4.14 -0.62 7.70
N THR A 57 5.41 -0.63 8.10
CA THR A 57 6.51 -0.21 7.23
C THR A 57 7.76 -1.07 7.43
N PRO A 58 8.32 -1.67 6.36
CA PRO A 58 9.58 -2.37 6.45
C PRO A 58 10.75 -1.38 6.64
N ASN A 59 11.78 -1.78 7.39
CA ASN A 59 12.91 -0.93 7.78
C ASN A 59 13.85 -0.50 6.63
N ARG A 60 13.67 -1.02 5.41
CA ARG A 60 14.51 -0.65 4.26
C ARG A 60 14.22 0.77 3.75
N LYS A 61 15.19 1.38 3.06
CA LYS A 61 14.98 2.67 2.36
C LYS A 61 13.76 2.60 1.43
N PHE A 62 12.90 3.61 1.49
CA PHE A 62 11.62 3.67 0.77
C PHE A 62 10.66 2.49 1.06
N GLY A 63 10.82 1.86 2.22
CA GLY A 63 9.89 0.86 2.73
C GLY A 63 8.47 1.41 2.81
N GLY A 64 7.50 0.64 2.33
CA GLY A 64 6.10 1.09 2.26
C GLY A 64 5.73 1.88 1.00
N ASN A 65 6.72 2.36 0.23
CA ASN A 65 6.46 3.22 -0.94
C ASN A 65 6.94 2.59 -2.27
N LEU A 66 8.14 2.00 -2.27
CA LEU A 66 8.71 1.32 -3.44
C LEU A 66 8.84 -0.18 -3.21
N CYS A 67 8.68 -0.99 -4.26
CA CYS A 67 9.06 -2.41 -4.21
C CYS A 67 10.60 -2.55 -4.26
N HIS A 68 11.12 -3.73 -3.89
CA HIS A 68 12.57 -3.99 -3.84
C HIS A 68 13.26 -3.74 -5.20
N ARG A 69 12.59 -4.07 -6.32
CA ARG A 69 13.12 -3.89 -7.67
C ARG A 69 13.27 -2.42 -8.03
N CYS A 70 12.23 -1.62 -7.80
CA CYS A 70 12.26 -0.18 -8.06
C CYS A 70 13.24 0.53 -7.13
N GLN A 71 13.30 0.12 -5.86
CA GLN A 71 14.28 0.66 -4.91
C GLN A 71 15.71 0.41 -5.37
N ALA A 72 16.06 -0.81 -5.80
CA ALA A 72 17.41 -1.13 -6.27
C ALA A 72 17.81 -0.23 -7.46
N LYS A 73 16.90 -0.02 -8.42
CA LYS A 73 17.14 0.87 -9.56
C LYS A 73 17.37 2.32 -9.12
N VAL A 74 16.55 2.83 -8.21
CA VAL A 74 16.73 4.18 -7.65
C VAL A 74 18.08 4.32 -6.97
N ILE A 75 18.51 3.31 -6.19
CA ILE A 75 19.81 3.35 -5.51
C ILE A 75 20.94 3.43 -6.54
N VAL A 76 20.92 2.58 -7.57
CA VAL A 76 21.95 2.58 -8.61
C VAL A 76 22.00 3.92 -9.36
N GLU A 77 20.86 4.44 -9.80
CA GLU A 77 20.83 5.74 -10.49
C GLU A 77 21.25 6.88 -9.56
N SER A 78 20.90 6.83 -8.27
CA SER A 78 21.34 7.85 -7.30
C SER A 78 22.85 7.87 -7.11
N GLN A 79 23.51 6.70 -7.09
CA GLN A 79 24.97 6.65 -6.99
C GLN A 79 25.63 7.16 -8.27
N ARG A 80 25.11 6.79 -9.45
CA ARG A 80 25.64 7.28 -10.74
C ARG A 80 25.60 8.80 -10.83
N VAL A 81 24.50 9.41 -10.38
CA VAL A 81 24.37 10.87 -10.33
C VAL A 81 25.31 11.49 -9.30
N ARG A 82 25.47 10.84 -8.13
CA ARG A 82 26.41 11.30 -7.09
C ARG A 82 27.87 11.29 -7.56
N GLU A 83 28.25 10.26 -8.32
CA GLU A 83 29.56 10.13 -8.97
C GLU A 83 29.71 11.04 -10.19
N LYS A 84 28.68 11.82 -10.55
CA LYS A 84 28.63 12.70 -11.73
C LYS A 84 28.83 11.98 -13.07
N SER A 85 28.64 10.66 -13.09
CA SER A 85 28.67 9.86 -14.32
C SER A 85 27.41 10.02 -15.17
N LYS A 86 26.33 10.55 -14.58
CA LYS A 86 25.06 10.87 -15.24
C LYS A 86 24.49 12.16 -14.68
N SER A 87 23.82 12.95 -15.53
CA SER A 87 23.04 14.10 -15.05
C SER A 87 21.70 13.64 -14.47
N ILE A 88 21.06 14.50 -13.67
CA ILE A 88 19.72 14.25 -13.13
C ILE A 88 18.67 14.20 -14.26
N GLU A 89 18.92 14.90 -15.35
CA GLU A 89 18.00 14.99 -16.49
C GLU A 89 17.99 13.70 -17.32
N ASP A 90 19.11 12.97 -17.35
CA ASP A 90 19.23 11.68 -18.01
C ASP A 90 18.54 10.54 -17.25
N VAL A 91 18.16 10.76 -15.99
CA VAL A 91 17.43 9.77 -15.20
C VAL A 91 15.97 9.74 -15.67
N GLN A 92 15.44 8.53 -15.86
CA GLN A 92 14.02 8.36 -16.21
C GLN A 92 13.12 9.14 -15.25
N MET A 93 12.14 9.87 -15.80
CA MET A 93 11.25 10.78 -15.05
C MET A 93 10.62 10.13 -13.80
N LEU A 94 10.26 8.84 -13.88
CA LEU A 94 9.66 8.07 -12.79
C LEU A 94 10.56 7.95 -11.55
N TYR A 95 11.89 7.90 -11.73
CA TYR A 95 12.86 7.77 -10.65
C TYR A 95 13.38 9.12 -10.17
N ARG A 96 13.26 10.19 -10.97
CA ARG A 96 13.84 11.52 -10.71
C ARG A 96 13.50 12.06 -9.32
N ARG A 97 12.24 11.98 -8.90
CA ARG A 97 11.79 12.41 -7.56
C ARG A 97 12.52 11.70 -6.42
N TYR A 98 12.83 10.41 -6.59
CA TYR A 98 13.48 9.60 -5.55
C TYR A 98 14.99 9.77 -5.54
N VAL A 99 15.58 10.05 -6.72
CA VAL A 99 17.02 10.31 -6.87
C VAL A 99 17.37 11.70 -6.34
N GLN A 100 16.57 12.73 -6.65
CA GLN A 100 16.78 14.10 -6.17
C GLN A 100 16.80 14.19 -4.64
N GLY A 101 16.00 13.38 -3.94
CA GLY A 101 15.99 13.36 -2.46
C GLY A 101 17.14 12.58 -1.81
N GLN A 102 18.15 12.15 -2.57
CA GLN A 102 19.35 11.46 -2.05
C GLN A 102 20.65 12.22 -2.31
N ILE A 103 20.59 13.29 -3.11
CA ILE A 103 21.70 14.21 -3.40
C ILE A 103 21.68 15.30 -2.32
#